data_AF-A0A3E0HKI3-F1
#
_entry.id   AF-A0A3E0HKI3-F1
#
_cell.length_a   1.000
_cell.length_b   1.000
_cell.length_c   1.000
_cell.angle_alpha   90.00
_cell.angle_beta   90.00
_cell.angle_gamma   90.00
#
_symmetry.space_group_name_H-M   'P 1'
#
loop_
_entity.id
_entity.type
_entity.pdbx_description
1 polymer ?
#
loop_
_entity_poly.entity_id
_entity_poly.type
_entity_poly.pdbx_seq_one_letter_code
_entity_poly.pdbx_strand_id
1 'polypeptide(L)' 'MRFAVNTDAQSVVQLNNLRRGAGNDQRGRLTTDEVINTWPLRRLRALLHAKPA' A
#
# COMPACT_ATOMS: atom_id res chain seq x y z
N MET A 1 -11.49 -2.98 -6.11
CA MET A 1 -10.11 -2.61 -6.48
C MET A 1 -9.28 -2.51 -5.21
N ARG A 2 -7.96 -2.73 -5.24
CA ARG A 2 -7.08 -2.63 -4.06
C ARG A 2 -5.88 -1.78 -4.43
N PHE A 3 -5.39 -0.96 -3.49
CA PHE A 3 -4.30 -0.02 -3.72
C PHE A 3 -3.11 -0.34 -2.82
N ALA A 4 -1.92 -0.03 -3.31
CA ALA A 4 -0.67 -0.13 -2.57
C ALA A 4 0.08 1.19 -2.64
N VAL A 5 0.50 1.71 -1.49
CA VAL A 5 1.40 2.85 -1.38
C VAL A 5 2.83 2.33 -1.36
N ASN A 6 3.62 2.71 -2.35
CA ASN A 6 5.04 2.35 -2.45
C ASN A 6 5.89 3.60 -2.76
N THR A 7 7.14 3.56 -2.34
CA THR A 7 8.12 4.63 -2.62
C THR A 7 8.95 4.39 -3.87
N ASP A 8 8.95 3.15 -4.38
CA ASP A 8 9.83 2.71 -5.47
C ASP A 8 11.31 3.04 -5.19
N ALA A 9 11.72 2.88 -3.93
CA ALA A 9 13.03 3.27 -3.46
C ALA A 9 14.14 2.39 -4.07
N GLN A 10 15.15 3.03 -4.66
CA GLN A 10 16.41 2.45 -5.12
C GLN A 10 17.58 2.76 -4.15
N SER A 11 17.29 3.47 -3.06
CA SER A 11 18.23 3.78 -1.98
C SER A 11 17.47 4.02 -0.67
N VAL A 12 18.13 3.80 0.47
CA VAL A 12 17.49 3.91 1.80
C VAL A 12 16.90 5.31 2.04
N VAL A 13 17.56 6.37 1.56
CA VAL A 13 17.09 7.75 1.71
C VAL A 13 15.73 8.00 1.04
N GLN A 14 15.41 7.26 -0.03
CA GLN A 14 14.14 7.41 -0.76
C GLN A 14 12.94 6.84 -0.01
N LEU A 15 13.13 6.03 1.05
CA LEU A 15 12.04 5.55 1.90
C LEU A 15 11.28 6.70 2.58
N ASN A 16 11.95 7.83 2.80
CA ASN A 16 11.33 9.04 3.35
C ASN A 16 10.22 9.64 2.46
N ASN A 17 10.10 9.20 1.20
CA ASN A 17 9.04 9.65 0.29
C ASN A 17 7.67 9.05 0.61
N LEU A 18 7.57 8.04 1.48
CA LEU A 18 6.31 7.32 1.78
C LEU A 18 5.18 8.28 2.22
N ARG A 19 5.55 9.35 2.95
CA ARG A 19 4.61 10.41 3.38
C ARG A 19 3.85 11.07 2.22
N ARG A 20 4.46 11.17 1.04
CA ARG A 20 3.84 11.77 -0.15
C ARG A 20 2.76 10.84 -0.73
N GLY A 21 3.02 9.53 -0.72
CA GLY A 21 2.06 8.51 -1.14
C GLY A 21 0.81 8.49 -0.26
N ALA A 22 0.98 8.54 1.07
CA ALA A 22 -0.15 8.65 2.00
C ALA A 22 -0.98 9.93 1.79
N GLY A 23 -0.34 11.05 1.45
CA GLY A 23 -1.02 12.30 1.11
C GLY A 23 -1.84 12.24 -0.19
N ASN A 24 -1.44 11.41 -1.16
CA ASN A 24 -2.23 11.16 -2.37
C ASN A 24 -3.47 10.32 -2.07
N ASP A 25 -3.36 9.26 -1.26
CA ASP A 25 -4.49 8.40 -0.88
C ASP A 25 -5.58 9.18 -0.13
N GLN A 26 -5.19 10.11 0.76
CA GLN A 26 -6.11 11.01 1.45
C GLN A 26 -6.91 11.87 0.46
N ARG A 27 -6.27 12.36 -0.61
CA ARG A 27 -6.95 13.13 -1.67
C ARG A 27 -7.84 12.23 -2.53
N GLY A 28 -7.46 10.96 -2.69
CA GLY A 28 -8.27 9.92 -3.33
C GLY A 28 -9.45 9.43 -2.49
N ARG A 29 -9.61 9.91 -1.24
CA ARG A 29 -10.63 9.47 -0.27
C ARG A 29 -10.64 7.95 -0.06
N LEU A 30 -9.48 7.30 -0.16
CA LEU A 30 -9.36 5.86 0.08
C LEU A 30 -9.53 5.55 1.56
N THR A 31 -10.20 4.44 1.86
CA THR A 31 -10.31 3.89 3.21
C THR A 31 -9.15 2.96 3.52
N THR A 32 -8.90 2.69 4.80
CA THR A 32 -7.86 1.74 5.23
C THR A 32 -8.10 0.35 4.65
N ASP A 33 -9.35 -0.09 4.52
CA ASP A 33 -9.68 -1.38 3.92
C ASP A 33 -9.31 -1.49 2.43
N GLU A 34 -9.18 -0.37 1.72
CA GLU A 34 -8.81 -0.34 0.30
C GLU A 34 -7.29 -0.30 0.08
N VAL A 35 -6.52 0.08 1.11
CA VAL A 35 -5.05 0.23 1.05
C VAL A 35 -4.36 -0.93 1.77
N ILE A 36 -3.71 -1.80 0.99
CA ILE A 36 -3.18 -3.08 1.51
C ILE A 36 -2.04 -2.90 2.52
N ASN A 37 -1.34 -1.76 2.50
CA ASN A 37 -0.28 -1.44 3.45
C ASN A 37 -0.78 -1.33 4.91
N THR A 38 -2.08 -1.12 5.11
CA THR A 38 -2.69 -1.01 6.45
C THR A 38 -3.14 -2.37 7.01
N TRP A 39 -3.12 -3.42 6.19
CA TRP A 39 -3.66 -4.72 6.57
C TRP A 39 -2.71 -5.48 7.49
N PRO A 40 -3.24 -6.27 8.45
CA PRO A 40 -2.43 -7.25 9.17
C PRO A 40 -1.75 -8.22 8.21
N LEU A 41 -0.50 -8.58 8.48
CA LEU A 41 0.33 -9.41 7.61
C LEU A 41 -0.34 -10.74 7.20
N ARG A 42 -1.14 -11.35 8.08
CA ARG A 42 -1.90 -12.57 7.77
C ARG A 42 -2.89 -12.36 6.62
N ARG A 43 -3.61 -11.24 6.62
CA ARG A 43 -4.59 -10.87 5.58
C ARG A 43 -3.89 -10.58 4.26
N LEU A 44 -2.77 -9.86 4.30
CA LEU A 44 -1.97 -9.58 3.10
C LEU A 44 -1.43 -10.85 2.45
N ARG A 45 -0.89 -11.79 3.22
CA ARG A 45 -0.43 -13.08 2.67
C ARG A 45 -1.56 -13.87 2.02
N ALA A 46 -2.73 -13.94 2.67
CA ALA A 46 -3.89 -14.61 2.08
C ALA A 46 -4.27 -14.01 0.73
N LEU A 47 -4.21 -12.68 0.59
CA LEU A 47 -4.43 -12.00 -0.70
C LEU A 47 -3.40 -12.41 -1.76
N LEU A 48 -2.11 -12.41 -1.42
CA LEU A 48 -1.03 -12.69 -2.37
C LEU A 48 -0.97 -14.16 -2.83
N HIS A 49 -1.46 -15.08 -2.01
CA HIS A 49 -1.57 -16.50 -2.37
C HIS A 49 -2.85 -16.84 -3.13
N ALA A 50 -3.83 -15.93 -3.20
CA ALA A 50 -5.01 -16.15 -4.00
C ALA A 50 -4.62 -16.13 -5.49
N LYS A 51 -5.01 -17.18 -6.21
CA LYS A 51 -4.80 -17.23 -7.66
C LYS A 51 -5.69 -16.15 -8.31
N PRO A 52 -5.16 -15.31 -9.22
CA PRO A 52 -6.02 -14.43 -9.99
C PRO A 52 -7.05 -15.28 -10.75
N ALA A 53 -8.31 -14.80 -10.75
CA ALA A 53 -9.39 -15.41 -11.53
C ALA A 53 -9.14 -15.24 -13.03
#